data_AF-A0A0D2LQQ6-F1
#
_entry.id   AF-A0A0D2LQQ6-F1
#
_cell.length_a   1.000
_cell.length_b   1.000
_cell.length_c   1.000
_cell.angle_alpha   90.00
_cell.angle_beta   90.00
_cell.angle_gamma   90.00
#
_symmetry.space_group_name_H-M   'P 1'
#
loop_
_entity.id
_entity.type
_entity.pdbx_description
1 polymer ?
#
loop_
_entity_poly.entity_id
_entity_poly.type
_entity_poly.pdbx_seq_one_letter_code
_entity_poly.pdbx_strand_id
1 'polypeptide(L)'
;DPTKLRYGCGVATTAQVNRVSSDLAALEPKITAAAAQVSSVKATVVQKSNETAALRAQVVELKAAAAALGALVQQLQANAANATDPGTIITQELAALAAADARAAQKLALLQAANQTAARDIAALKSAQQQCTCGPELFAVDTTLAAIKAEQAANAATVSLANATLESLKSTVATGAAAIEAANTSLPALTAKLASVSATMSTIDFTVYAKTADLANINAVRLGGVPAAQYLRSRVVIYRESLTSRNGNLGGRSGADALCRASLHRPAGLVQVRAFLSTSSSDQIANFPTLYRLPGGLAIESPGGAVLASNFTSLLDGSMSQSLTAAGILSPRDGFWSGT
;
A
#
# COMPACT_ATOMS: atom_id res chain seq x y z
N ASP A 1 -14.38 -7.44 -9.34
CA ASP A 1 -14.74 -6.03 -9.55
C ASP A 1 -15.77 -5.98 -10.68
N PRO A 2 -17.05 -5.72 -10.38
CA PRO A 2 -18.13 -5.70 -11.37
C PRO A 2 -18.02 -4.55 -12.39
N THR A 3 -17.04 -3.66 -12.24
CA THR A 3 -16.81 -2.52 -13.15
C THR A 3 -15.79 -2.81 -14.26
N LYS A 4 -15.26 -4.04 -14.34
CA LYS A 4 -14.23 -4.45 -15.30
C LYS A 4 -14.74 -5.54 -16.24
N LEU A 5 -14.88 -5.20 -17.52
CA LEU A 5 -15.21 -6.13 -18.59
C LEU A 5 -13.91 -6.65 -19.20
N ARG A 6 -13.73 -7.98 -19.22
CA ARG A 6 -12.58 -8.60 -19.90
C ARG A 6 -12.91 -8.76 -21.37
N TYR A 7 -12.26 -7.96 -22.22
CA TYR A 7 -12.28 -8.10 -23.67
C TYR A 7 -10.90 -8.58 -24.13
N GLY A 8 -10.80 -9.85 -24.53
CA GLY A 8 -9.53 -10.47 -24.95
C GLY A 8 -8.46 -10.49 -23.84
N CYS A 9 -7.21 -10.19 -24.19
CA CYS A 9 -6.08 -10.15 -23.25
C CYS A 9 -6.00 -8.85 -22.40
N GLY A 10 -6.94 -7.91 -22.58
CA GLY A 10 -6.98 -6.63 -21.88
C GLY A 10 -8.18 -6.49 -20.94
N VAL A 11 -8.08 -5.57 -19.97
CA VAL A 11 -9.17 -5.22 -19.06
C VAL A 11 -9.66 -3.83 -19.43
N ALA A 12 -10.84 -3.72 -20.04
CA ALA A 12 -11.50 -2.44 -20.29
C ALA A 12 -12.49 -2.18 -19.15
N THR A 13 -12.54 -0.95 -18.67
CA THR A 13 -13.55 -0.56 -17.69
C THR A 13 -14.91 -0.46 -18.37
N THR A 14 -15.98 -0.77 -17.65
CA THR A 14 -17.36 -0.58 -18.13
C THR A 14 -17.61 0.87 -18.57
N ALA A 15 -16.94 1.83 -17.91
CA ALA A 15 -16.99 3.23 -18.29
C ALA A 15 -16.37 3.50 -19.68
N GLN A 16 -15.21 2.90 -19.99
CA GLN A 16 -14.58 3.04 -21.32
C GLN A 16 -15.47 2.41 -22.43
N VAL A 17 -16.05 1.23 -22.17
CA VAL A 17 -16.94 0.57 -23.15
C VAL A 17 -18.21 1.39 -23.39
N ASN A 18 -18.82 1.92 -22.33
CA ASN A 18 -20.01 2.77 -22.46
C ASN A 18 -19.71 4.08 -23.20
N ARG A 19 -18.50 4.64 -23.02
CA ARG A 19 -18.07 5.85 -23.72
C ARG A 19 -17.91 5.59 -25.22
N VAL A 20 -17.20 4.52 -25.60
CA VAL A 20 -17.06 4.11 -27.01
C VAL A 20 -18.41 3.81 -27.64
N SER A 21 -19.31 3.14 -26.91
CA SER A 21 -20.68 2.87 -27.36
C SER A 21 -21.47 4.16 -27.62
N SER A 22 -21.39 5.13 -26.69
CA SER A 22 -22.03 6.43 -26.83
C SER A 22 -21.45 7.25 -27.99
N ASP A 23 -20.13 7.23 -28.18
CA ASP A 23 -19.47 7.94 -29.26
C ASP A 23 -19.83 7.33 -30.62
N LEU A 24 -19.92 6.00 -30.70
CA LEU A 24 -20.36 5.29 -31.91
C LEU A 24 -21.83 5.60 -32.23
N ALA A 25 -22.70 5.60 -31.23
CA ALA A 25 -24.10 5.98 -31.39
C ALA A 25 -24.27 7.46 -31.84
N ALA A 26 -23.35 8.35 -31.47
CA ALA A 26 -23.34 9.74 -31.93
C ALA A 26 -22.80 9.89 -33.37
N LEU A 27 -21.97 8.96 -33.85
CA LEU A 27 -21.43 8.94 -35.21
C LEU A 27 -22.44 8.43 -36.25
N GLU A 28 -23.27 7.46 -35.88
CA GLU A 28 -24.26 6.82 -36.76
C GLU A 28 -25.23 7.82 -37.46
N PRO A 29 -25.90 8.75 -36.74
CA PRO A 29 -26.76 9.75 -37.38
C PRO A 29 -25.98 10.73 -38.26
N LYS A 30 -24.71 11.02 -37.94
CA LYS A 30 -23.87 11.95 -38.72
C LYS A 30 -23.44 11.33 -40.04
N ILE A 31 -23.06 10.05 -40.04
CA ILE A 31 -22.75 9.30 -41.27
C ILE A 31 -24.00 9.21 -42.16
N THR A 32 -25.17 8.99 -41.56
CA THR A 32 -26.46 8.97 -42.28
C THR A 32 -26.75 10.33 -42.92
N ALA A 33 -26.54 11.43 -42.20
CA ALA A 33 -26.69 12.78 -42.73
C ALA A 33 -25.70 13.08 -43.88
N ALA A 34 -24.43 12.68 -43.73
CA ALA A 34 -23.42 12.84 -44.78
C ALA A 34 -23.77 12.02 -46.03
N ALA A 35 -24.24 10.78 -45.88
CA ALA A 35 -24.68 9.95 -47.00
C ALA A 35 -25.89 10.57 -47.74
N ALA A 36 -26.82 11.18 -47.01
CA ALA A 36 -27.95 11.91 -47.60
C ALA A 36 -27.47 13.15 -48.40
N GLN A 37 -26.51 13.90 -47.85
CA GLN A 37 -25.92 15.05 -48.55
C GLN A 37 -25.18 14.64 -49.82
N VAL A 38 -24.37 13.57 -49.78
CA VAL A 38 -23.67 13.03 -50.96
C VAL A 38 -24.67 12.60 -52.03
N SER A 39 -25.78 11.97 -51.64
CA SER A 39 -26.85 11.57 -52.56
C SER A 39 -27.52 12.78 -53.22
N SER A 40 -27.75 13.85 -52.46
CA SER A 40 -28.27 15.13 -52.97
C SER A 40 -27.32 15.77 -53.97
N VAL A 41 -26.03 15.88 -53.64
CA VAL A 41 -25.00 16.44 -54.54
C VAL A 41 -24.90 15.62 -55.83
N LYS A 42 -24.94 14.29 -55.74
CA LYS A 42 -24.93 13.41 -56.91
C LYS A 42 -26.12 13.67 -57.85
N ALA A 43 -27.32 13.87 -57.30
CA ALA A 43 -28.50 14.22 -58.09
C ALA A 43 -28.33 15.56 -58.82
N THR A 44 -27.80 16.58 -58.13
CA THR A 44 -27.50 17.90 -58.73
C THR A 44 -26.46 17.79 -59.85
N VAL A 45 -25.42 16.96 -59.69
CA VAL A 45 -24.40 16.75 -60.74
C VAL A 45 -25.01 16.10 -61.98
N VAL A 46 -25.89 15.10 -61.82
CA VAL A 46 -26.58 14.45 -62.95
C VAL A 46 -27.48 15.46 -63.68
N GLN A 47 -28.23 16.29 -62.95
CA GLN A 47 -29.03 17.36 -63.54
C GLN A 47 -28.16 18.32 -64.36
N LYS A 48 -27.03 18.76 -63.81
CA LYS A 48 -26.09 19.67 -64.50
C LYS A 48 -25.43 19.06 -65.73
N SER A 49 -25.15 17.76 -65.69
CA SER A 49 -24.67 17.02 -66.86
C SER A 49 -25.68 17.04 -68.00
N ASN A 50 -26.98 16.85 -67.69
CA ASN A 50 -28.05 16.90 -68.67
C ASN A 50 -28.25 18.31 -69.25
N GLU A 51 -28.18 19.36 -68.41
CA GLU A 51 -28.21 20.76 -68.87
C GLU A 51 -27.02 21.09 -69.79
N THR A 52 -25.82 20.57 -69.49
CA THR A 52 -24.63 20.75 -70.34
C THR A 52 -24.79 20.06 -71.69
N ALA A 53 -25.41 18.88 -71.72
CA ALA A 53 -25.73 18.20 -72.97
C ALA A 53 -26.73 19.00 -73.83
N ALA A 54 -27.76 19.58 -73.20
CA ALA A 54 -28.72 20.45 -73.88
C ALA A 54 -28.04 21.73 -74.43
N LEU A 55 -27.12 22.33 -73.68
CA LEU A 55 -26.37 23.51 -74.13
C LEU A 55 -25.46 23.18 -75.34
N ARG A 56 -24.79 22.02 -75.33
CA ARG A 56 -23.99 21.56 -76.49
C ARG A 56 -24.86 21.40 -77.74
N ALA A 57 -26.08 20.87 -77.61
CA ALA A 57 -27.01 20.77 -78.73
C ALA A 57 -27.38 22.16 -79.29
N GLN A 58 -27.65 23.14 -78.43
CA GLN A 58 -27.94 24.52 -78.85
C GLN A 58 -26.76 25.17 -79.57
N VAL A 59 -25.52 24.91 -79.15
CA VAL A 59 -24.31 25.43 -79.82
C VAL A 59 -24.13 24.81 -81.21
N VAL A 60 -24.38 23.51 -81.37
CA VAL A 60 -24.36 22.85 -82.69
C VAL A 60 -25.40 23.49 -83.61
N GLU A 61 -26.59 23.76 -83.09
CA GLU A 61 -27.67 24.39 -83.84
C GLU A 61 -27.36 25.86 -84.20
N LEU A 62 -26.67 26.59 -83.33
CA LEU A 62 -26.18 27.95 -83.62
C LEU A 62 -25.09 27.93 -84.70
N LYS A 63 -24.17 26.95 -84.65
CA LYS A 63 -23.13 26.77 -85.66
C LYS A 63 -23.73 26.46 -87.04
N ALA A 64 -24.77 25.62 -87.08
CA ALA A 64 -25.52 25.35 -88.30
C ALA A 64 -26.22 26.61 -88.85
N ALA A 65 -26.84 27.41 -87.96
CA ALA A 65 -27.45 28.68 -88.35
C ALA A 65 -26.43 29.70 -88.90
N ALA A 66 -25.24 29.79 -88.29
CA ALA A 66 -24.14 30.65 -88.77
C ALA A 66 -23.61 30.19 -90.15
N ALA A 67 -23.52 28.88 -90.38
CA ALA A 67 -23.14 28.34 -91.69
C ALA A 67 -24.18 28.67 -92.77
N ALA A 68 -25.47 28.57 -92.44
CA ALA A 68 -26.56 28.96 -93.34
C ALA A 68 -26.55 30.47 -93.64
N LEU A 69 -26.27 31.31 -92.65
CA LEU A 69 -26.09 32.75 -92.82
C LEU A 69 -24.92 33.04 -93.78
N GLY A 70 -23.78 32.35 -93.60
CA GLY A 70 -22.61 32.48 -94.48
C GLY A 70 -22.89 32.09 -95.93
N ALA A 71 -23.68 31.02 -96.15
CA ALA A 71 -24.12 30.62 -97.49
C ALA A 71 -25.02 31.68 -98.15
N LEU A 72 -25.94 32.28 -97.38
CA LEU A 72 -26.79 33.39 -97.85
C LEU A 72 -25.96 34.62 -98.25
N VAL A 73 -24.95 34.97 -97.45
CA VAL A 73 -24.05 36.09 -97.78
C VAL A 73 -23.26 35.83 -99.06
N GLN A 74 -22.77 34.60 -99.28
CA GLN A 74 -22.09 34.23 -100.53
C GLN A 74 -23.02 34.28 -101.74
N GLN A 75 -24.27 33.85 -101.58
CA GLN A 75 -25.30 33.92 -102.61
C GLN A 75 -25.64 35.39 -102.97
N LEU A 76 -25.79 36.26 -101.97
CA LEU A 76 -25.93 37.71 -102.16
C LEU A 76 -24.75 38.32 -102.94
N GLN A 77 -23.52 37.95 -102.60
CA GLN A 77 -22.31 38.42 -103.31
C GLN A 77 -22.28 37.96 -104.77
N ALA A 78 -22.64 36.70 -105.04
CA ALA A 78 -22.71 36.15 -106.39
C ALA A 78 -23.84 36.80 -107.23
N ASN A 79 -25.00 37.06 -106.61
CA ASN A 79 -26.13 37.72 -107.27
C ASN A 79 -25.84 39.19 -107.56
N ALA A 80 -25.14 39.90 -106.66
CA ALA A 80 -24.70 41.28 -106.88
C ALA A 80 -23.69 41.41 -108.04
N ALA A 81 -22.89 40.36 -108.31
CA ALA A 81 -21.94 40.34 -109.42
C ALA A 81 -22.58 40.12 -110.80
N ASN A 82 -23.85 39.68 -110.86
CA ASN A 82 -24.51 39.22 -112.10
C ASN A 82 -25.80 40.00 -112.48
N ALA A 83 -26.15 41.08 -111.78
CA ALA A 83 -27.51 41.65 -111.88
C ALA A 83 -27.72 42.69 -113.00
N THR A 84 -28.74 42.46 -113.85
CA THR A 84 -29.36 43.44 -114.77
C THR A 84 -30.68 44.02 -114.24
N ASP A 85 -31.24 43.51 -113.12
CA ASP A 85 -32.44 44.07 -112.47
C ASP A 85 -32.38 43.88 -110.93
N PRO A 86 -31.97 44.90 -110.13
CA PRO A 86 -31.55 44.69 -108.73
C PRO A 86 -32.68 44.70 -107.66
N GLY A 87 -33.86 45.24 -107.96
CA GLY A 87 -34.79 45.73 -106.92
C GLY A 87 -35.47 44.67 -106.04
N THR A 88 -35.94 43.56 -106.63
CA THR A 88 -36.76 42.53 -105.95
C THR A 88 -35.95 41.38 -105.36
N ILE A 89 -34.80 41.04 -105.95
CA ILE A 89 -33.90 39.99 -105.44
C ILE A 89 -33.19 40.46 -104.16
N ILE A 90 -32.76 41.73 -104.13
CA ILE A 90 -32.07 42.31 -102.96
C ILE A 90 -33.02 42.40 -101.75
N THR A 91 -34.30 42.71 -101.95
CA THR A 91 -35.26 42.87 -100.85
C THR A 91 -35.64 41.54 -100.19
N GLN A 92 -35.78 40.45 -100.95
CA GLN A 92 -36.13 39.13 -100.40
C GLN A 92 -34.95 38.46 -99.67
N GLU A 93 -33.73 38.59 -100.20
CA GLU A 93 -32.50 38.11 -99.55
C GLU A 93 -32.17 38.91 -98.28
N LEU A 94 -32.38 40.23 -98.29
CA LEU A 94 -32.19 41.08 -97.11
C LEU A 94 -33.18 40.73 -95.97
N ALA A 95 -34.42 40.39 -96.31
CA ALA A 95 -35.40 39.93 -95.33
C ALA A 95 -35.03 38.56 -94.72
N ALA A 96 -34.49 37.65 -95.53
CA ALA A 96 -33.99 36.35 -95.06
C ALA A 96 -32.76 36.51 -94.14
N LEU A 97 -31.87 37.45 -94.47
CA LEU A 97 -30.70 37.78 -93.65
C LEU A 97 -31.12 38.39 -92.30
N ALA A 98 -32.06 39.33 -92.29
CA ALA A 98 -32.61 39.93 -91.06
C ALA A 98 -33.29 38.88 -90.16
N ALA A 99 -34.02 37.93 -90.76
CA ALA A 99 -34.64 36.83 -90.00
C ALA A 99 -33.62 35.87 -89.40
N ALA A 100 -32.52 35.60 -90.11
CA ALA A 100 -31.44 34.75 -89.61
C ALA A 100 -30.60 35.44 -88.51
N ASP A 101 -30.36 36.74 -88.63
CA ASP A 101 -29.72 37.57 -87.60
C ASP A 101 -30.56 37.63 -86.32
N ALA A 102 -31.88 37.82 -86.44
CA ALA A 102 -32.79 37.80 -85.30
C ALA A 102 -32.80 36.44 -84.57
N ARG A 103 -32.72 35.32 -85.30
CA ARG A 103 -32.59 33.98 -84.70
C ARG A 103 -31.24 33.77 -84.02
N ALA A 104 -30.16 34.29 -84.58
CA ALA A 104 -28.83 34.24 -83.97
C ALA A 104 -28.80 35.05 -82.66
N ALA A 105 -29.40 36.25 -82.66
CA ALA A 105 -29.55 37.09 -81.47
C ALA A 105 -30.38 36.40 -80.36
N GLN A 106 -31.49 35.75 -80.70
CA GLN A 106 -32.28 34.97 -79.74
C GLN A 106 -31.49 33.81 -79.14
N LYS A 107 -30.73 33.05 -79.95
CA LYS A 107 -29.89 31.95 -79.45
C LYS A 107 -28.77 32.44 -78.54
N LEU A 108 -28.15 33.58 -78.87
CA LEU A 108 -27.11 34.18 -78.04
C LEU A 108 -27.64 34.61 -76.67
N ALA A 109 -28.86 35.18 -76.63
CA ALA A 109 -29.51 35.55 -75.38
C ALA A 109 -29.81 34.31 -74.49
N LEU A 110 -30.25 33.19 -75.08
CA LEU A 110 -30.48 31.94 -74.36
C LEU A 110 -29.18 31.35 -73.78
N LEU A 111 -28.09 31.37 -74.56
CA LEU A 111 -26.75 30.96 -74.12
C LEU A 111 -26.25 31.82 -72.95
N GLN A 112 -26.47 33.13 -73.00
CA GLN A 112 -26.09 34.04 -71.93
C GLN A 112 -26.87 33.78 -70.63
N ALA A 113 -28.18 33.52 -70.74
CA ALA A 113 -29.01 33.15 -69.59
C ALA A 113 -28.58 31.81 -68.98
N ALA A 114 -28.30 30.79 -69.79
CA ALA A 114 -27.80 29.50 -69.34
C ALA A 114 -26.45 29.63 -68.60
N ASN A 115 -25.54 30.48 -69.11
CA ASN A 115 -24.25 30.74 -68.47
C ASN A 115 -24.40 31.41 -67.10
N GLN A 116 -25.34 32.36 -66.95
CA GLN A 116 -25.63 32.99 -65.66
C GLN A 116 -26.23 31.99 -64.64
N THR A 117 -27.10 31.08 -65.08
CA THR A 117 -27.64 30.02 -64.23
C THR A 117 -26.54 29.06 -63.78
N ALA A 118 -25.66 28.62 -64.69
CA ALA A 118 -24.52 27.78 -64.35
C ALA A 118 -23.59 28.43 -63.31
N ALA A 119 -23.31 29.73 -63.45
CA ALA A 119 -22.50 30.47 -62.47
C ALA A 119 -23.15 30.51 -61.07
N ARG A 120 -24.48 30.70 -60.98
CA ARG A 120 -25.20 30.66 -59.70
C ARG A 120 -25.14 29.28 -59.05
N ASP A 121 -25.29 28.22 -59.85
CA ASP A 121 -25.29 26.86 -59.31
C ASP A 121 -23.90 26.38 -58.91
N ILE A 122 -22.84 26.84 -59.59
CA ILE A 122 -21.46 26.64 -59.16
C ILE A 122 -21.22 27.34 -57.81
N ALA A 123 -21.76 28.55 -57.63
CA ALA A 123 -21.68 29.26 -56.35
C ALA A 123 -22.44 28.51 -55.23
N ALA A 124 -23.63 27.96 -55.53
CA ALA A 124 -24.42 27.16 -54.59
C ALA A 124 -23.74 25.83 -54.20
N LEU A 125 -23.12 25.15 -55.16
CA LEU A 125 -22.31 23.95 -54.90
C LEU A 125 -21.09 24.27 -54.03
N LYS A 126 -20.44 25.41 -54.28
CA LYS A 126 -19.31 25.88 -53.47
C LYS A 126 -19.72 26.24 -52.04
N SER A 127 -20.90 26.84 -51.85
CA SER A 127 -21.43 27.09 -50.50
C SER A 127 -21.87 25.82 -49.79
N ALA A 128 -22.47 24.86 -50.50
CA ALA A 128 -22.84 23.55 -49.94
C ALA A 128 -21.59 22.74 -49.51
N GLN A 129 -20.49 22.84 -50.27
CA GLN A 129 -19.20 22.25 -49.90
C GLN A 129 -18.60 22.91 -48.63
N GLN A 130 -18.76 24.22 -48.46
CA GLN A 130 -18.33 24.92 -47.24
C GLN A 130 -19.21 24.62 -46.02
N GLN A 131 -20.45 24.17 -46.24
CA GLN A 131 -21.36 23.70 -45.18
C GLN A 131 -21.15 22.23 -44.80
N CYS A 132 -20.34 21.47 -45.55
CA CYS A 132 -19.81 20.18 -45.07
C CYS A 132 -18.79 20.45 -43.95
N THR A 133 -19.28 20.62 -42.73
CA THR A 133 -18.50 20.75 -41.49
C THR A 133 -17.83 19.43 -41.07
N CYS A 134 -17.30 18.65 -42.01
CA CYS A 134 -16.57 17.44 -41.71
C CYS A 134 -15.17 17.74 -41.15
N GLY A 135 -14.63 18.96 -41.33
CA GLY A 135 -13.31 19.36 -40.82
C GLY A 135 -13.21 19.34 -39.28
N PRO A 136 -14.10 20.01 -38.54
CA PRO A 136 -14.12 19.96 -37.08
C PRO A 136 -14.39 18.54 -36.53
N GLU A 137 -15.25 17.77 -37.20
CA GLU A 137 -15.60 16.42 -36.77
C GLU A 137 -14.46 15.43 -37.02
N LEU A 138 -13.77 15.53 -38.15
CA LEU A 138 -12.58 14.75 -38.45
C LEU A 138 -11.43 15.11 -37.49
N PHE A 139 -11.26 16.40 -37.18
CA PHE A 139 -10.30 16.85 -36.17
C PHE A 139 -10.64 16.31 -34.77
N ALA A 140 -11.92 16.25 -34.41
CA ALA A 140 -12.37 15.64 -33.16
C ALA A 140 -12.09 14.12 -33.13
N VAL A 141 -12.31 13.42 -34.24
CA VAL A 141 -11.96 11.99 -34.37
C VAL A 141 -10.45 11.77 -34.25
N ASP A 142 -9.62 12.57 -34.92
CA ASP A 142 -8.15 12.49 -34.80
C ASP A 142 -7.67 12.78 -33.38
N THR A 143 -8.30 13.75 -32.71
CA THR A 143 -8.02 14.09 -31.30
C THR A 143 -8.38 12.91 -30.39
N THR A 144 -9.56 12.31 -30.57
CA THR A 144 -9.99 11.13 -29.80
C THR A 144 -9.09 9.93 -30.08
N LEU A 145 -8.68 9.71 -31.33
CA LEU A 145 -7.75 8.63 -31.69
C LEU A 145 -6.38 8.83 -31.03
N ALA A 146 -5.87 10.06 -30.99
CA ALA A 146 -4.63 10.38 -30.30
C ALA A 146 -4.73 10.13 -28.78
N ALA A 147 -5.86 10.51 -28.17
CA ALA A 147 -6.13 10.24 -26.76
C ALA A 147 -6.17 8.73 -26.46
N ILE A 148 -6.85 7.95 -27.31
CA ILE A 148 -6.92 6.48 -27.19
C ILE A 148 -5.52 5.86 -27.30
N LYS A 149 -4.69 6.31 -28.26
CA LYS A 149 -3.31 5.83 -28.40
C LYS A 149 -2.45 6.14 -27.17
N ALA A 150 -2.61 7.33 -26.60
CA ALA A 150 -1.91 7.72 -25.37
C ALA A 150 -2.32 6.85 -24.18
N GLU A 151 -3.63 6.58 -24.02
CA GLU A 151 -4.15 5.71 -22.97
C GLU A 151 -3.70 4.24 -23.16
N GLN A 152 -3.64 3.77 -24.40
CA GLN A 152 -3.12 2.44 -24.73
C GLN A 152 -1.63 2.30 -24.37
N ALA A 153 -0.82 3.34 -24.60
CA ALA A 153 0.58 3.36 -24.21
C ALA A 153 0.75 3.36 -22.67
N ALA A 154 -0.06 4.13 -21.95
CA ALA A 154 -0.06 4.14 -20.48
C ALA A 154 -0.46 2.77 -19.89
N ASN A 155 -1.44 2.11 -20.50
CA ASN A 155 -1.83 0.75 -20.12
C ASN A 155 -0.72 -0.28 -20.39
N ALA A 156 -0.02 -0.18 -21.52
CA ALA A 156 1.12 -1.05 -21.82
C ALA A 156 2.26 -0.87 -20.79
N ALA A 157 2.55 0.36 -20.39
CA ALA A 157 3.53 0.65 -19.32
C ALA A 157 3.08 0.04 -17.98
N THR A 158 1.79 0.16 -17.63
CA THR A 158 1.21 -0.42 -16.41
C THR A 158 1.31 -1.95 -16.40
N VAL A 159 1.03 -2.61 -17.53
CA VAL A 159 1.18 -4.07 -17.68
C VAL A 159 2.64 -4.49 -17.53
N SER A 160 3.58 -3.74 -18.11
CA SER A 160 5.02 -4.02 -17.97
C SER A 160 5.48 -3.93 -16.51
N LEU A 161 5.01 -2.91 -15.77
CA LEU A 161 5.31 -2.76 -14.35
C LEU A 161 4.73 -3.91 -13.50
N ALA A 162 3.50 -4.32 -13.80
CA ALA A 162 2.86 -5.47 -13.15
C ALA A 162 3.65 -6.77 -13.41
N ASN A 163 4.14 -6.97 -14.64
CA ASN A 163 4.94 -8.14 -14.99
C ASN A 163 6.30 -8.15 -14.25
N ALA A 164 6.95 -6.99 -14.13
CA ALA A 164 8.18 -6.87 -13.34
C ALA A 164 7.94 -7.17 -11.84
N THR A 165 6.83 -6.69 -11.29
CA THR A 165 6.41 -6.98 -9.90
C THR A 165 6.17 -8.47 -9.70
N LEU A 166 5.53 -9.14 -10.66
CA LEU A 166 5.27 -10.58 -10.60
C LEU A 166 6.56 -11.40 -10.57
N GLU A 167 7.55 -11.07 -11.41
CA GLU A 167 8.84 -11.76 -11.40
C GLU A 167 9.62 -11.52 -10.09
N SER A 168 9.54 -10.32 -9.51
CA SER A 168 10.11 -10.03 -8.18
C SER A 168 9.45 -10.86 -7.07
N LEU A 169 8.12 -11.02 -7.12
CA LEU A 169 7.38 -11.86 -6.16
C LEU A 169 7.77 -13.34 -6.32
N LYS A 170 7.90 -13.82 -7.56
CA LYS A 170 8.33 -15.18 -7.85
C LYS A 170 9.72 -15.48 -7.28
N SER A 171 10.67 -14.54 -7.43
CA SER A 171 11.99 -14.66 -6.81
C SER A 171 11.91 -14.67 -5.28
N THR A 172 11.07 -13.83 -4.68
CA THR A 172 10.89 -13.78 -3.22
C THR A 172 10.32 -15.08 -2.67
N VAL A 173 9.32 -15.65 -3.35
CA VAL A 173 8.72 -16.94 -2.99
C VAL A 173 9.73 -18.08 -3.10
N ALA A 174 10.57 -18.10 -4.14
CA ALA A 174 11.62 -19.10 -4.28
C ALA A 174 12.65 -19.03 -3.13
N THR A 175 13.09 -17.81 -2.76
CA THR A 175 13.97 -17.60 -1.61
C THR A 175 13.30 -18.05 -0.30
N GLY A 176 12.01 -17.73 -0.11
CA GLY A 176 11.24 -18.17 1.06
C GLY A 176 11.12 -19.70 1.14
N ALA A 177 10.87 -20.37 0.02
CA ALA A 177 10.80 -21.82 -0.05
C ALA A 177 12.14 -22.48 0.33
N ALA A 178 13.26 -21.96 -0.18
CA ALA A 178 14.59 -22.46 0.18
C ALA A 178 14.91 -22.26 1.68
N ALA A 179 14.47 -21.14 2.28
CA ALA A 179 14.63 -20.90 3.71
C ALA A 179 13.80 -21.88 4.57
N ILE A 180 12.57 -22.19 4.14
CA ILE A 180 11.72 -23.20 4.79
C ILE A 180 12.36 -24.59 4.71
N GLU A 181 12.93 -24.96 3.56
CA GLU A 181 13.63 -26.23 3.39
C GLU A 181 14.87 -26.35 4.30
N ALA A 182 15.66 -25.27 4.41
CA ALA A 182 16.79 -25.20 5.32
C ALA A 182 16.37 -25.32 6.80
N ALA A 183 15.25 -24.68 7.18
CA ALA A 183 14.69 -24.80 8.52
C ALA A 183 14.19 -26.23 8.80
N ASN A 184 13.48 -26.85 7.86
CA ASN A 184 13.03 -28.24 7.95
C ASN A 184 14.19 -29.22 8.09
N THR A 185 15.33 -28.94 7.46
CA THR A 185 16.55 -29.75 7.59
C THR A 185 17.23 -29.57 8.97
N SER A 186 17.13 -28.38 9.55
CA SER A 186 17.73 -28.06 10.86
C SER A 186 16.94 -28.63 12.04
N LEU A 187 15.63 -28.81 11.88
CA LEU A 187 14.75 -29.28 12.96
C LEU A 187 15.10 -30.70 13.45
N PRO A 188 15.31 -31.72 12.59
CA PRO A 188 15.79 -33.03 13.02
C PRO A 188 17.13 -33.00 13.75
N ALA A 189 18.06 -32.14 13.32
CA ALA A 189 19.36 -32.00 13.97
C ALA A 189 19.23 -31.43 15.39
N LEU A 190 18.33 -30.47 15.59
CA LEU A 190 18.00 -29.95 16.92
C LEU A 190 17.33 -31.01 17.79
N THR A 191 16.37 -31.76 17.24
CA THR A 191 15.72 -32.88 17.94
C THR A 191 16.75 -33.92 18.40
N ALA A 192 17.73 -34.27 17.56
CA ALA A 192 18.81 -35.18 17.92
C ALA A 192 19.71 -34.63 19.04
N LYS A 193 20.07 -33.33 18.98
CA LYS A 193 20.83 -32.67 20.05
C LYS A 193 20.08 -32.69 21.38
N LEU A 194 18.77 -32.40 21.36
CA LEU A 194 17.94 -32.42 22.56
C LEU A 194 17.87 -33.83 23.16
N ALA A 195 17.71 -34.86 22.32
CA ALA A 195 17.74 -36.26 22.76
C ALA A 195 19.08 -36.61 23.42
N SER A 196 20.21 -36.17 22.84
CA SER A 196 21.54 -36.37 23.42
C SER A 196 21.74 -35.66 24.77
N VAL A 197 21.26 -34.42 24.90
CA VAL A 197 21.31 -33.69 26.19
C VAL A 197 20.47 -34.40 27.25
N SER A 198 19.26 -34.82 26.90
CA SER A 198 18.37 -35.57 27.80
C SER A 198 19.02 -36.88 28.27
N ALA A 199 19.61 -37.64 27.35
CA ALA A 199 20.36 -38.85 27.67
C ALA A 199 21.55 -38.56 28.60
N THR A 200 22.31 -37.50 28.33
CA THR A 200 23.45 -37.09 29.16
C THR A 200 23.00 -36.70 30.57
N MET A 201 21.94 -35.90 30.71
CA MET A 201 21.38 -35.51 32.01
C MET A 201 20.92 -36.72 32.83
N SER A 202 20.32 -37.73 32.18
CA SER A 202 19.90 -38.96 32.87
C SER A 202 21.09 -39.80 33.38
N THR A 203 22.29 -39.58 32.86
CA THR A 203 23.52 -40.27 33.31
C THR A 203 24.30 -39.51 34.37
N ILE A 204 23.91 -38.27 34.70
CA ILE A 204 24.55 -37.53 35.78
C ILE A 204 24.15 -38.16 37.11
N ASP A 205 25.06 -38.98 37.63
CA ASP A 205 24.93 -39.60 38.94
C ASP A 205 25.47 -38.66 40.03
N PHE A 206 24.56 -37.99 40.74
CA PHE A 206 24.90 -37.14 41.88
C PHE A 206 25.33 -37.92 43.13
N THR A 207 25.21 -39.25 43.15
CA THR A 207 25.67 -40.05 44.29
C THR A 207 27.20 -40.01 44.45
N VAL A 208 27.94 -39.64 43.39
CA VAL A 208 29.38 -39.40 43.45
C VAL A 208 29.72 -38.15 44.27
N TYR A 209 28.82 -37.14 44.30
CA TYR A 209 29.03 -35.88 45.03
C TYR A 209 28.49 -35.88 46.46
N ALA A 210 27.62 -36.83 46.81
CA ALA A 210 27.14 -37.03 48.17
C ALA A 210 27.15 -38.53 48.48
N LYS A 211 28.33 -39.07 48.81
CA LYS A 211 28.39 -40.45 49.31
C LYS A 211 27.60 -40.50 50.61
N THR A 212 26.64 -41.41 50.69
CA THR A 212 25.84 -41.66 51.91
C THR A 212 26.75 -41.90 53.14
N ALA A 213 27.96 -42.41 52.91
CA ALA A 213 29.01 -42.57 53.91
C ALA A 213 29.59 -41.24 54.46
N ASP A 214 29.67 -40.19 53.64
CA ASP A 214 30.11 -38.86 54.08
C ASP A 214 29.04 -38.18 54.92
N LEU A 215 27.75 -38.37 54.58
CA LEU A 215 26.63 -37.91 55.41
C LEU A 215 26.53 -38.67 56.74
N ALA A 216 26.82 -39.98 56.74
CA ALA A 216 26.83 -40.80 57.96
C ALA A 216 27.91 -40.37 58.98
N ASN A 217 28.96 -39.67 58.53
CA ASN A 217 30.04 -39.16 59.37
C ASN A 217 29.78 -37.75 59.94
N ILE A 218 28.68 -37.10 59.55
CA ILE A 218 28.22 -35.84 60.16
C ILE A 218 27.45 -36.18 61.44
N ASN A 219 28.18 -36.38 62.54
CA ASN A 219 27.59 -36.59 63.85
C ASN A 219 27.55 -35.29 64.67
N ALA A 220 26.64 -35.21 65.65
CA ALA A 220 26.47 -34.03 66.50
C ALA A 220 27.79 -33.63 67.20
N VAL A 221 28.70 -34.58 67.45
CA VAL A 221 30.01 -34.33 68.09
C VAL A 221 30.93 -33.47 67.22
N ARG A 222 31.05 -33.78 65.92
CA ARG A 222 31.81 -32.96 64.95
C ARG A 222 31.16 -31.61 64.67
N LEU A 223 29.88 -31.50 64.99
CA LEU A 223 29.04 -30.33 64.82
C LEU A 223 28.86 -29.54 66.14
N GLY A 224 29.74 -29.72 67.14
CA GLY A 224 29.71 -28.93 68.38
C GLY A 224 28.46 -29.17 69.24
N GLY A 225 27.92 -30.39 69.21
CA GLY A 225 26.77 -30.85 70.01
C GLY A 225 25.40 -30.69 69.33
N VAL A 226 25.32 -30.13 68.12
CA VAL A 226 24.03 -29.85 67.46
C VAL A 226 23.70 -30.93 66.41
N PRO A 227 22.47 -31.48 66.38
CA PRO A 227 22.06 -32.46 65.37
C PRO A 227 22.24 -31.94 63.94
N ALA A 228 22.64 -32.81 63.01
CA ALA A 228 22.88 -32.46 61.61
C ALA A 228 21.68 -31.78 60.93
N ALA A 229 20.44 -32.19 61.27
CA ALA A 229 19.21 -31.57 60.79
C ALA A 229 19.08 -30.09 61.19
N GLN A 230 19.71 -29.66 62.30
CA GLN A 230 19.72 -28.27 62.73
C GLN A 230 20.84 -27.43 62.08
N TYR A 231 21.86 -28.05 61.49
CA TYR A 231 22.87 -27.36 60.68
C TYR A 231 22.41 -27.07 59.25
N LEU A 232 21.52 -27.91 58.73
CA LEU A 232 20.99 -27.78 57.36
C LEU A 232 19.77 -26.86 57.29
N ARG A 233 19.27 -26.36 58.42
CA ARG A 233 18.13 -25.42 58.46
C ARG A 233 18.62 -23.99 58.64
N SER A 234 18.09 -23.09 57.82
CA SER A 234 18.18 -21.65 58.08
C SER A 234 17.38 -21.33 59.35
N ARG A 235 18.00 -20.67 60.33
CA ARG A 235 17.34 -20.23 61.57
C ARG A 235 17.84 -18.88 62.04
N VAL A 236 16.98 -18.14 62.74
CA VAL A 236 17.34 -16.89 63.40
C VAL A 236 17.16 -17.09 64.90
N VAL A 237 18.21 -16.86 65.68
CA VAL A 237 18.21 -17.12 67.12
C VAL A 237 18.60 -15.87 67.89
N ILE A 238 17.82 -15.52 68.90
CA ILE A 238 18.18 -14.50 69.88
C ILE A 238 18.80 -15.19 71.08
N TYR A 239 19.97 -14.72 71.50
CA TYR A 239 20.67 -15.23 72.68
C TYR A 239 21.25 -14.06 73.48
N ARG A 240 21.50 -14.33 74.76
CA ARG A 240 22.15 -13.39 75.66
C ARG A 240 23.66 -13.52 75.53
N GLU A 241 24.35 -12.40 75.31
CA GLU A 241 25.80 -12.38 75.12
C GLU A 241 26.58 -12.74 76.40
N SER A 242 26.19 -12.23 77.57
CA SER A 242 26.85 -12.50 78.85
C SER A 242 25.85 -12.58 80.00
N LEU A 243 26.14 -13.39 81.01
CA LEU A 243 25.36 -13.49 82.25
C LEU A 243 25.58 -12.30 83.20
N THR A 244 26.64 -11.51 82.99
CA THR A 244 26.90 -10.27 83.74
C THR A 244 26.33 -9.07 82.99
N SER A 245 25.82 -8.08 83.73
CA SER A 245 25.36 -6.82 83.12
C SER A 245 26.51 -6.07 82.45
N ARG A 246 26.21 -5.41 81.33
CA ARG A 246 27.11 -4.46 80.66
C ARG A 246 26.51 -3.06 80.73
N ASN A 247 27.37 -2.06 80.90
CA ASN A 247 26.98 -0.68 80.72
C ASN A 247 26.86 -0.35 79.21
N GLY A 248 26.32 0.82 78.88
CA GLY A 248 26.11 1.24 77.48
C GLY A 248 27.40 1.52 76.68
N ASN A 249 28.59 1.45 77.31
CA ASN A 249 29.86 1.67 76.64
C ASN A 249 30.35 0.40 75.91
N LEU A 250 29.61 -0.01 74.88
CA LEU A 250 29.87 -1.24 74.13
C LEU A 250 30.83 -1.04 72.93
N GLY A 251 31.38 0.16 72.74
CA GLY A 251 32.22 0.48 71.57
C GLY A 251 31.43 0.61 70.26
N GLY A 252 30.18 1.07 70.33
CA GLY A 252 29.27 1.19 69.18
C GLY A 252 28.84 -0.15 68.58
N ARG A 253 28.30 -0.14 67.35
CA ARG A 253 27.83 -1.34 66.62
C ARG A 253 28.94 -2.40 66.51
N SER A 254 30.12 -1.97 66.07
CA SER A 254 31.24 -2.87 65.81
C SER A 254 31.71 -3.58 67.09
N GLY A 255 31.84 -2.82 68.19
CA GLY A 255 32.21 -3.37 69.49
C GLY A 255 31.15 -4.32 70.04
N ALA A 256 29.87 -3.94 70.00
CA ALA A 256 28.79 -4.81 70.44
C ALA A 256 28.68 -6.11 69.63
N ASP A 257 28.81 -6.04 68.30
CA ASP A 257 28.82 -7.23 67.46
C ASP A 257 30.05 -8.12 67.74
N ALA A 258 31.21 -7.53 68.05
CA ALA A 258 32.41 -8.27 68.41
C ALA A 258 32.21 -9.05 69.72
N LEU A 259 31.56 -8.46 70.72
CA LEU A 259 31.17 -9.14 71.95
C LEU A 259 30.23 -10.32 71.66
N CYS A 260 29.19 -10.11 70.85
CA CYS A 260 28.28 -11.19 70.46
C CYS A 260 29.03 -12.34 69.77
N ARG A 261 29.93 -12.05 68.82
CA ARG A 261 30.72 -13.07 68.11
C ARG A 261 31.64 -13.87 69.04
N ALA A 262 32.22 -13.22 70.05
CA ALA A 262 33.14 -13.82 71.01
C ALA A 262 32.43 -14.56 72.17
N SER A 263 31.13 -14.37 72.32
CA SER A 263 30.35 -14.96 73.42
C SER A 263 30.39 -16.49 73.42
N LEU A 264 30.66 -17.06 74.59
CA LEU A 264 30.54 -18.49 74.85
C LEU A 264 29.07 -18.97 74.85
N HIS A 265 28.11 -18.06 74.99
CA HIS A 265 26.67 -18.35 74.95
C HIS A 265 26.12 -18.37 73.52
N ARG A 266 26.95 -18.06 72.51
CA ARG A 266 26.53 -18.10 71.11
C ARG A 266 26.18 -19.54 70.72
N PRO A 267 24.94 -19.79 70.24
CA PRO A 267 24.58 -21.11 69.74
C PRO A 267 25.48 -21.53 68.57
N ALA A 268 25.89 -22.80 68.57
CA ALA A 268 26.66 -23.36 67.46
C ALA A 268 25.86 -23.34 66.14
N GLY A 269 26.58 -23.31 65.02
CA GLY A 269 26.01 -23.31 63.66
C GLY A 269 25.49 -21.96 63.15
N LEU A 270 25.64 -20.86 63.90
CA LEU A 270 25.25 -19.52 63.44
C LEU A 270 26.42 -18.80 62.76
N VAL A 271 26.28 -18.55 61.45
CA VAL A 271 27.33 -17.94 60.61
C VAL A 271 27.33 -16.42 60.64
N GLN A 272 26.21 -15.80 61.01
CA GLN A 272 26.06 -14.34 61.06
C GLN A 272 25.52 -13.92 62.41
N VAL A 273 26.27 -13.05 63.08
CA VAL A 273 25.98 -12.57 64.44
C VAL A 273 26.02 -11.06 64.46
N ARG A 274 24.98 -10.46 65.05
CA ARG A 274 24.82 -9.02 65.24
C ARG A 274 24.23 -8.76 66.63
N ALA A 275 24.64 -7.69 67.26
CA ALA A 275 24.04 -7.21 68.50
C ALA A 275 22.63 -6.67 68.24
N PHE A 276 21.66 -7.05 69.06
CA PHE A 276 20.28 -6.62 68.95
C PHE A 276 20.07 -5.25 69.59
N LEU A 277 20.57 -4.21 68.93
CA LEU A 277 20.51 -2.82 69.37
C LEU A 277 20.42 -1.89 68.15
N SER A 278 19.96 -0.65 68.34
CA SER A 278 20.02 0.43 67.34
C SER A 278 21.14 1.39 67.70
N THR A 279 21.94 1.82 66.73
CA THR A 279 23.05 2.77 66.96
C THR A 279 22.87 4.13 66.30
N SER A 280 22.02 4.21 65.27
CA SER A 280 21.73 5.43 64.52
C SER A 280 20.41 5.27 63.75
N SER A 281 19.92 6.34 63.13
CA SER A 281 18.74 6.28 62.24
C SER A 281 18.95 5.37 61.02
N SER A 282 20.19 5.23 60.55
CA SER A 282 20.55 4.33 59.44
C SER A 282 20.84 2.89 59.88
N ASP A 283 20.97 2.61 61.17
CA ASP A 283 21.28 1.30 61.74
C ASP A 283 20.37 1.02 62.95
N GLN A 284 19.10 0.78 62.62
CA GLN A 284 18.04 0.43 63.57
C GLN A 284 17.74 -1.07 63.50
N ILE A 285 17.29 -1.64 64.62
CA ILE A 285 16.85 -3.05 64.70
C ILE A 285 15.82 -3.37 63.61
N ALA A 286 14.87 -2.47 63.37
CA ALA A 286 13.83 -2.62 62.34
C ALA A 286 14.40 -2.85 60.93
N ASN A 287 15.61 -2.36 60.65
CA ASN A 287 16.24 -2.47 59.34
C ASN A 287 17.16 -3.70 59.22
N PHE A 288 17.24 -4.57 60.23
CA PHE A 288 18.13 -5.72 60.18
C PHE A 288 17.83 -6.71 59.03
N PRO A 289 16.56 -6.99 58.66
CA PRO A 289 16.27 -7.84 57.50
C PRO A 289 16.91 -7.34 56.21
N THR A 290 16.91 -6.03 55.98
CA THR A 290 17.44 -5.42 54.75
C THR A 290 18.94 -5.15 54.85
N LEU A 291 19.41 -4.57 55.95
CA LEU A 291 20.83 -4.19 56.14
C LEU A 291 21.75 -5.39 56.33
N TYR A 292 21.29 -6.39 57.08
CA TYR A 292 22.09 -7.55 57.44
C TYR A 292 21.59 -8.82 56.77
N ARG A 293 20.66 -8.73 55.81
CA ARG A 293 20.11 -9.88 55.08
C ARG A 293 19.54 -10.96 56.02
N LEU A 294 18.96 -10.54 57.16
CA LEU A 294 18.25 -11.49 58.03
C LEU A 294 17.00 -12.02 57.28
N PRO A 295 16.80 -13.34 57.20
CA PRO A 295 15.64 -13.88 56.52
C PRO A 295 14.35 -13.50 57.25
N GLY A 296 13.61 -12.54 56.70
CA GLY A 296 12.44 -11.95 57.37
C GLY A 296 11.32 -12.93 57.67
N GLY A 297 11.15 -13.99 56.86
CA GLY A 297 10.07 -14.98 57.00
C GLY A 297 10.37 -16.17 57.92
N LEU A 298 11.53 -16.21 58.59
CA LEU A 298 11.87 -17.28 59.52
C LEU A 298 11.45 -16.95 60.94
N ALA A 299 10.98 -17.97 61.66
CA ALA A 299 10.72 -17.88 63.09
C ALA A 299 11.98 -17.47 63.87
N ILE A 300 11.79 -16.64 64.89
CA ILE A 300 12.84 -16.21 65.79
C ILE A 300 12.80 -17.14 67.01
N GLU A 301 13.90 -17.84 67.25
CA GLU A 301 13.98 -18.87 68.30
C GLU A 301 14.90 -18.45 69.45
N SER A 302 14.74 -19.06 70.61
CA SER A 302 15.72 -19.06 71.69
C SER A 302 16.81 -20.11 71.45
N PRO A 303 17.94 -20.09 72.19
CA PRO A 303 18.97 -21.11 72.06
C PRO A 303 18.45 -22.54 72.33
N GLY A 304 17.41 -22.67 73.17
CA GLY A 304 16.74 -23.93 73.47
C GLY A 304 15.68 -24.35 72.43
N GLY A 305 15.49 -23.58 71.36
CA GLY A 305 14.53 -23.88 70.28
C GLY A 305 13.10 -23.43 70.54
N ALA A 306 12.84 -22.65 71.59
CA ALA A 306 11.52 -22.07 71.84
C ALA A 306 11.26 -20.92 70.85
N VAL A 307 10.10 -20.90 70.19
CA VAL A 307 9.74 -19.85 69.22
C VAL A 307 9.29 -18.59 69.97
N LEU A 308 10.05 -17.50 69.80
CA LEU A 308 9.77 -16.18 70.37
C LEU A 308 8.76 -15.41 69.52
N ALA A 309 8.89 -15.51 68.19
CA ALA A 309 8.04 -14.87 67.22
C ALA A 309 8.03 -15.67 65.90
N SER A 310 6.94 -15.62 65.16
CA SER A 310 6.79 -16.33 63.88
C SER A 310 7.67 -15.77 62.77
N ASN A 311 8.09 -14.50 62.89
CA ASN A 311 8.96 -13.80 61.96
C ASN A 311 9.57 -12.55 62.62
N PHE A 312 10.50 -11.87 61.93
CA PHE A 312 11.19 -10.70 62.48
C PHE A 312 10.27 -9.47 62.68
N THR A 313 9.23 -9.32 61.87
CA THR A 313 8.24 -8.25 62.04
C THR A 313 7.40 -8.47 63.30
N SER A 314 6.91 -9.70 63.51
CA SER A 314 6.15 -10.09 64.70
C SER A 314 6.94 -10.02 66.01
N LEU A 315 8.28 -10.03 65.92
CA LEU A 315 9.14 -9.74 67.08
C LEU A 315 9.07 -8.26 67.49
N LEU A 316 8.94 -7.35 66.54
CA LEU A 316 9.02 -5.89 66.77
C LEU A 316 7.66 -5.22 66.99
N ASP A 317 6.58 -5.81 66.50
CA ASP A 317 5.21 -5.27 66.65
C ASP A 317 4.55 -5.62 68.00
N GLY A 318 5.25 -6.36 68.86
CA GLY A 318 4.77 -6.79 70.17
C GLY A 318 4.02 -8.13 70.18
N SER A 319 3.87 -8.79 69.04
CA SER A 319 3.17 -10.09 68.90
C SER A 319 4.05 -11.29 69.27
N MET A 320 4.91 -11.15 70.27
CA MET A 320 5.80 -12.23 70.72
C MET A 320 4.99 -13.37 71.32
N SER A 321 5.20 -14.59 70.81
CA SER A 321 4.56 -15.82 71.30
C SER A 321 5.06 -16.22 72.69
N GLN A 322 6.27 -15.79 73.06
CA GLN A 322 6.87 -16.05 74.37
C GLN A 322 7.81 -14.91 74.75
N SER A 323 7.81 -14.50 76.02
CA SER A 323 8.73 -13.46 76.51
C SER A 323 10.18 -13.96 76.55
N LEU A 324 11.15 -13.04 76.44
CA LEU A 324 12.58 -13.37 76.51
C LEU A 324 12.95 -14.06 77.84
N THR A 325 12.28 -13.70 78.94
CA THR A 325 12.48 -14.34 80.24
C THR A 325 11.93 -15.76 80.25
N ALA A 326 10.70 -15.97 79.75
CA ALA A 326 10.10 -17.30 79.69
C ALA A 326 10.89 -18.23 78.76
N ALA A 327 11.54 -17.68 77.73
CA ALA A 327 12.38 -18.43 76.80
C ALA A 327 13.82 -18.68 77.30
N GLY A 328 14.12 -18.27 78.54
CA GLY A 328 15.43 -18.48 79.17
C GLY A 328 16.55 -17.58 78.63
N ILE A 329 16.22 -16.51 77.89
CA ILE A 329 17.20 -15.58 77.33
C ILE A 329 17.59 -14.53 78.38
N LEU A 330 16.63 -13.97 79.11
CA LEU A 330 16.85 -12.98 80.17
C LEU A 330 16.45 -13.55 81.54
N SER A 331 17.03 -13.00 82.61
CA SER A 331 16.56 -13.27 83.97
C SER A 331 15.42 -12.31 84.34
N PRO A 332 14.53 -12.65 85.30
CA PRO A 332 13.32 -11.87 85.57
C PRO A 332 13.50 -10.40 85.96
N ARG A 333 14.71 -9.99 86.34
CA ARG A 333 15.05 -8.61 86.73
C ARG A 333 15.99 -7.91 85.74
N ASP A 334 16.35 -8.58 84.64
CA ASP A 334 17.30 -8.05 83.68
C ASP A 334 16.57 -7.29 82.56
N GLY A 335 17.03 -6.07 82.30
CA GLY A 335 16.73 -5.36 81.05
C GLY A 335 17.75 -5.71 79.97
N PHE A 336 17.46 -5.30 78.74
CA PHE A 336 18.42 -5.36 77.63
C PHE A 336 18.52 -4.00 76.95
N TRP A 337 19.68 -3.73 76.35
CA TRP A 337 19.92 -2.52 75.58
C TRP A 337 19.39 -2.71 74.16
N SER A 338 18.31 -2.02 73.81
CA SER A 338 17.75 -1.99 72.45
C SER A 338 18.16 -0.75 71.66
N GLY A 339 18.48 0.37 72.33
CA GLY A 339 18.70 1.65 71.67
C GLY A 339 17.47 2.19 70.92
N THR A 340 16.29 1.65 71.22
CA THR A 340 14.97 2.03 70.69
C THR A 340 14.03 2.33 71.82
#